data_AF-A0A066VQQ8-F1
#
_entry.id   AF-A0A066VQQ8-F1
#
_cell.length_a   1.000
_cell.length_b   1.000
_cell.length_c   1.000
_cell.angle_alpha   90.00
_cell.angle_beta   90.00
_cell.angle_gamma   90.00
#
_symmetry.space_group_name_H-M   'P 1'
#
loop_
_entity.id
_entity.type
_entity.pdbx_description
1 polymer ?
#
loop_
_entity_poly.entity_id
_entity_poly.type
_entity_poly.pdbx_seq_one_letter_code
_entity_poly.pdbx_strand_id
1 'polypeptide(L)'
;MCKHILNAQVSVRAPCCQKWYDCPQCHAEGQSHRLAKTVEMAFICKKCRKAFRKDMAVFEESDEYCPHCDNHYVIEAKTPTPVVGVEGEDARVDNRMIKDDRRKWDPRKDFFARDESAQESERIDEGGWQGALRDRAVAGTAGAPMGLQQEIAAQLESGGGAGALVDLNDDDLDWS
;
A
#
# COMPACT_ATOMS: atom_id res chain seq x y z
N MET A 1 -24.62 13.72 12.01
CA MET A 1 -23.52 14.24 11.16
C MET A 1 -23.17 13.15 10.17
N CYS A 2 -23.17 13.46 8.86
CA CYS A 2 -22.72 12.53 7.82
C CYS A 2 -21.22 12.27 7.99
N LYS A 3 -20.78 11.02 7.76
CA LYS A 3 -19.35 10.68 7.72
C LYS A 3 -18.70 11.15 6.42
N HIS A 4 -19.49 11.24 5.35
CA HIS A 4 -19.02 11.51 3.98
C HIS A 4 -18.96 13.00 3.63
N ILE A 5 -19.85 13.83 4.18
CA ILE A 5 -19.93 15.27 3.95
C ILE A 5 -19.98 15.98 5.31
N LEU A 6 -18.88 16.63 5.68
CA LEU A 6 -18.72 17.24 7.01
C LEU A 6 -19.59 18.50 7.18
N ASN A 7 -19.80 19.24 6.10
CA ASN A 7 -20.52 20.51 6.07
C ASN A 7 -21.98 20.40 5.62
N ALA A 8 -22.59 19.20 5.70
CA ALA A 8 -23.97 19.01 5.28
C ALA A 8 -24.95 19.80 6.18
N GLN A 9 -25.63 20.79 5.60
CA GLN A 9 -26.52 21.72 6.32
C GLN A 9 -28.01 21.33 6.31
N VAL A 10 -28.40 20.45 5.40
CA VAL A 10 -29.75 19.91 5.28
C VAL A 10 -29.73 18.39 5.40
N SER A 11 -30.85 17.80 5.79
CA SER A 11 -31.12 16.37 5.62
C SER A 11 -32.23 16.19 4.60
N VAL A 12 -32.10 15.17 3.76
CA VAL A 12 -33.01 14.87 2.66
C VAL A 12 -33.84 13.65 3.04
N ARG A 13 -35.15 13.70 2.78
CA ARG A 13 -36.01 12.52 2.90
C ARG A 13 -35.84 11.65 1.65
N ALA A 14 -35.37 10.42 1.84
CA ALA A 14 -35.27 9.46 0.76
C ALA A 14 -36.68 8.93 0.39
N PRO A 15 -37.12 9.03 -0.88
CA PRO A 15 -38.48 8.67 -1.29
C PRO A 15 -38.75 7.16 -1.23
N CYS A 16 -37.71 6.34 -1.36
CA CYS A 16 -37.78 4.88 -1.35
C CYS A 16 -38.14 4.28 0.02
N CYS A 17 -37.68 4.89 1.10
CA CYS A 17 -37.78 4.35 2.47
C CYS A 17 -38.37 5.33 3.47
N GLN A 18 -38.65 6.56 3.03
CA GLN A 18 -39.21 7.65 3.81
C GLN A 18 -38.40 8.06 5.05
N LYS A 19 -37.12 7.65 5.12
CA LYS A 19 -36.17 8.01 6.18
C LYS A 19 -35.31 9.21 5.75
N TRP A 20 -34.75 9.88 6.75
CA TRP A 20 -33.92 11.07 6.55
C TRP A 20 -32.45 10.69 6.50
N TYR A 21 -31.75 11.20 5.49
CA TYR A 21 -30.31 11.01 5.30
C TYR A 21 -29.65 12.31 4.91
N ASP A 22 -28.41 12.51 5.35
CA ASP A 22 -27.64 13.72 5.06
C ASP A 22 -26.97 13.66 3.66
N CYS A 23 -26.73 12.45 3.14
CA CYS A 23 -25.93 12.21 1.95
C CYS A 23 -26.35 10.85 1.32
N PRO A 24 -26.21 10.67 -0.01
CA PRO A 24 -26.63 9.44 -0.69
C PRO A 24 -25.82 8.21 -0.26
N GLN A 25 -24.55 8.40 0.15
CA GLN A 25 -23.72 7.32 0.68
C GLN A 25 -24.23 6.81 2.03
N CYS A 26 -24.70 7.69 2.94
CA CYS A 26 -25.36 7.26 4.17
C CYS A 26 -26.64 6.46 3.92
N HIS A 27 -27.38 6.72 2.83
CA HIS A 27 -28.52 5.89 2.45
C HIS A 27 -28.06 4.50 2.00
N ALA A 28 -27.03 4.43 1.15
CA ALA A 28 -26.48 3.18 0.64
C ALA A 28 -25.86 2.29 1.74
N GLU A 29 -25.27 2.87 2.78
CA GLU A 29 -24.76 2.11 3.94
C GLU A 29 -25.88 1.61 4.85
N GLY A 30 -26.95 2.39 5.00
CA GLY A 30 -28.06 2.06 5.88
C GLY A 30 -29.12 1.15 5.26
N GLN A 31 -29.12 0.98 3.93
CA GLN A 31 -30.20 0.30 3.21
C GLN A 31 -29.69 -0.59 2.07
N SER A 32 -30.41 -1.67 1.82
CA SER A 32 -30.07 -2.68 0.81
C SER A 32 -30.55 -2.36 -0.62
N HIS A 33 -31.12 -1.18 -0.85
CA HIS A 33 -31.68 -0.80 -2.15
C HIS A 33 -31.15 0.55 -2.65
N ARG A 34 -31.25 0.78 -3.96
CA ARG A 34 -30.82 2.03 -4.60
C ARG A 34 -31.84 3.14 -4.37
N LEU A 35 -31.34 4.36 -4.19
CA LEU A 35 -32.16 5.55 -4.01
C LEU A 35 -33.05 5.81 -5.23
N ALA A 36 -34.36 5.89 -5.03
CA ALA A 36 -35.31 6.26 -6.08
C ALA A 36 -35.18 7.76 -6.43
N LYS A 37 -35.26 8.09 -7.72
CA LYS A 37 -35.23 9.47 -8.21
C LYS A 37 -36.64 10.06 -8.20
N THR A 38 -36.81 11.23 -7.61
CA THR A 38 -38.07 11.99 -7.63
C THR A 38 -37.79 13.43 -8.03
N VAL A 39 -38.79 14.08 -8.64
CA VAL A 39 -38.70 15.49 -9.03
C VAL A 39 -38.90 16.39 -7.82
N GLU A 40 -39.81 16.03 -6.92
CA GLU A 40 -40.03 16.74 -5.67
C GLU A 40 -39.12 16.15 -4.59
N MET A 41 -38.35 17.01 -3.91
CA MET A 41 -37.48 16.62 -2.80
C MET A 41 -37.91 17.35 -1.52
N ALA A 42 -37.93 16.61 -0.41
CA ALA A 42 -38.23 17.17 0.91
C ALA A 42 -36.95 17.28 1.72
N PHE A 43 -36.70 18.47 2.25
CA PHE A 43 -35.51 18.83 3.01
C PHE A 43 -35.88 19.25 4.42
N ILE A 44 -34.99 19.00 5.37
CA ILE A 44 -35.02 19.59 6.71
C ILE A 44 -33.74 20.40 6.90
N CYS A 45 -33.90 21.69 7.21
CA CYS A 45 -32.77 22.55 7.56
C CYS A 45 -32.26 22.22 8.96
N LYS A 46 -30.95 21.99 9.14
CA LYS A 46 -30.38 21.68 10.47
C LYS A 46 -30.32 22.89 11.40
N LYS A 47 -30.18 24.10 10.85
CA LYS A 47 -30.17 25.35 11.63
C LYS A 47 -31.54 25.63 12.27
N CYS A 48 -32.61 25.35 11.54
CA CYS A 48 -33.96 25.85 11.84
C CYS A 48 -34.95 24.71 12.13
N ARG A 49 -34.57 23.46 11.82
CA ARG A 49 -35.30 22.21 12.01
C ARG A 49 -36.70 22.16 11.38
N LYS A 50 -37.01 23.11 10.50
CA LYS A 50 -38.24 23.14 9.72
C LYS A 50 -38.07 22.34 8.43
N ALA A 51 -39.09 21.57 8.10
CA ALA A 51 -39.16 20.82 6.85
C ALA A 51 -39.75 21.70 5.75
N PHE A 52 -39.17 21.64 4.55
CA PHE A 52 -39.66 22.32 3.36
C PHE A 52 -39.56 21.38 2.16
N ARG A 53 -40.30 21.69 1.10
CA ARG A 53 -40.32 20.92 -0.15
C ARG A 53 -39.89 21.82 -1.28
N LYS A 54 -39.09 21.27 -2.19
CA LYS A 54 -38.65 21.98 -3.38
C LYS A 54 -38.67 21.04 -4.58
N ASP A 55 -39.10 21.58 -5.70
CA ASP A 55 -39.14 20.87 -6.98
C ASP A 55 -37.82 21.07 -7.70
N MET A 56 -37.12 19.98 -8.01
CA MET A 56 -35.82 20.01 -8.66
C MET A 56 -35.90 20.34 -10.16
N ALA A 57 -37.11 20.39 -10.73
CA ALA A 57 -37.31 20.74 -12.15
C ALA A 57 -37.19 22.25 -12.42
N VAL A 58 -37.48 23.08 -11.42
CA VAL A 58 -37.42 24.55 -11.51
C VAL A 58 -36.52 25.01 -10.38
N PHE A 59 -35.22 24.88 -10.60
CA PHE A 59 -34.20 25.29 -9.63
C PHE A 59 -33.67 26.67 -10.01
N GLU A 60 -34.03 27.69 -9.23
CA GLU A 60 -33.57 29.07 -9.40
C GLU A 60 -32.56 29.44 -8.30
N GLU A 61 -31.76 30.49 -8.51
CA GLU A 61 -30.74 30.94 -7.54
C GLU A 61 -31.34 31.35 -6.17
N SER A 62 -32.60 31.79 -6.16
CA SER A 62 -33.33 32.10 -4.93
C SER A 62 -33.59 30.85 -4.06
N ASP A 63 -33.54 29.66 -4.65
CA ASP A 63 -33.83 28.40 -3.98
C ASP A 63 -32.63 27.81 -3.26
N GLU A 64 -31.44 28.39 -3.37
CA GLU A 64 -30.24 27.95 -2.65
C GLU A 64 -30.34 28.18 -1.13
N TYR A 65 -31.33 28.95 -0.69
CA TYR A 65 -31.56 29.34 0.69
C TYR A 65 -32.77 28.65 1.29
N CYS A 66 -32.70 28.36 2.58
CA CYS A 66 -33.85 27.86 3.33
C CYS A 66 -34.92 28.96 3.49
N PRO A 67 -36.20 28.73 3.12
CA PRO A 67 -37.27 29.74 3.15
C PRO A 67 -37.66 30.20 4.57
N HIS A 68 -37.05 29.64 5.61
CA HIS A 68 -37.37 29.93 6.99
C HIS A 68 -36.30 30.68 7.76
N CYS A 69 -35.05 30.71 7.27
CA CYS A 69 -33.94 31.27 8.02
C CYS A 69 -32.72 31.63 7.17
N ASP A 70 -32.91 31.71 5.84
CA ASP A 70 -31.95 32.17 4.85
C ASP A 70 -30.59 31.47 4.94
N ASN A 71 -30.63 30.20 5.35
CA ASN A 71 -29.44 29.39 5.44
C ASN A 71 -29.13 28.81 4.07
N HIS A 72 -27.99 29.20 3.49
CA HIS A 72 -27.50 28.69 2.21
C HIS A 72 -27.12 27.21 2.35
N TYR A 73 -27.83 26.32 1.67
CA TYR A 73 -27.64 24.87 1.82
C TYR A 73 -26.93 24.22 0.64
N VAL A 74 -26.73 24.94 -0.46
CA VAL A 74 -26.02 24.49 -1.65
C VAL A 74 -24.57 24.96 -1.57
N ILE A 75 -23.77 24.29 -0.73
CA ILE A 75 -22.36 24.62 -0.50
C ILE A 75 -21.48 23.51 -1.04
N GLU A 76 -20.28 23.86 -1.51
CA GLU A 76 -19.25 22.90 -1.90
C GLU A 76 -19.00 21.86 -0.81
N ALA A 77 -19.12 20.57 -1.15
CA ALA A 77 -19.02 19.49 -0.20
C ALA A 77 -17.58 19.32 0.31
N LYS A 78 -17.39 19.42 1.63
CA LYS A 78 -16.12 19.10 2.30
C LYS A 78 -16.10 17.60 2.62
N THR A 79 -15.37 16.85 1.80
CA THR A 79 -15.08 15.43 2.04
C THR A 79 -13.88 15.29 2.97
N PRO A 80 -13.88 14.33 3.92
CA PRO A 80 -12.71 14.07 4.73
C PRO A 80 -11.56 13.58 3.84
N THR A 81 -10.48 14.33 3.77
CA THR A 81 -9.24 13.90 3.11
C THR A 81 -8.42 13.11 4.13
N PRO A 82 -8.13 11.81 3.89
CA PRO A 82 -7.24 11.06 4.75
C PRO A 82 -5.82 11.59 4.57
N VAL A 83 -5.36 12.43 5.49
CA VAL A 83 -3.96 12.87 5.54
C VAL A 83 -3.20 11.85 6.38
N VAL A 84 -2.31 11.08 5.74
CA VAL A 84 -1.37 10.21 6.45
C VAL A 84 -0.27 11.12 7.01
N GLY A 85 -0.41 11.50 8.28
CA GLY A 85 0.66 12.16 9.02
C GLY A 85 1.71 11.12 9.42
N VAL A 86 2.96 11.30 9.00
CA VAL A 86 4.08 10.59 9.62
C VAL A 86 4.36 11.32 10.92
N GLU A 87 3.83 10.78 12.03
CA GLU A 87 4.12 11.27 13.37
C GLU A 87 5.59 10.92 13.69
N GLY A 88 6.50 11.84 13.37
CA GLY A 88 7.87 11.78 13.87
C GLY A 88 7.83 12.12 15.36
N GLU A 89 7.90 11.10 16.21
CA GLU A 89 8.16 11.29 17.65
C GLU A 89 9.53 11.97 17.85
N ASP A 90 9.82 12.44 19.07
CA ASP A 90 11.05 13.19 19.38
C ASP A 90 12.29 12.51 18.78
N ALA A 91 13.09 13.28 18.02
CA ALA A 91 14.32 12.87 17.38
C ALA A 91 15.31 12.16 18.33
N ARG A 92 15.21 12.39 19.65
CA ARG A 92 16.02 11.70 20.66
C ARG A 92 15.60 10.26 20.91
N VAL A 93 14.31 9.95 20.74
CA VAL A 93 13.72 8.63 21.02
C VAL A 93 13.72 7.78 19.75
N ASP A 94 13.35 8.35 18.61
CA ASP A 94 13.37 7.64 17.32
C ASP A 94 14.33 8.27 16.30
N ASN A 95 15.59 7.81 16.35
CA ASN A 95 16.66 8.19 15.42
C ASN A 95 16.53 7.55 14.03
N ARG A 96 15.47 6.77 13.74
CA ARG A 96 15.34 6.09 12.45
C ARG A 96 15.00 7.03 11.30
N MET A 97 14.38 8.17 11.59
CA MET A 97 13.98 9.17 10.58
C MET A 97 15.09 10.19 10.26
N ILE A 98 16.21 10.18 10.99
CA ILE A 98 17.32 11.14 10.81
C ILE A 98 18.52 10.42 10.21
N LYS A 99 19.00 10.93 9.06
CA LYS A 99 20.22 10.45 8.42
C LYS A 99 21.45 11.04 9.13
N ASP A 100 22.33 10.19 9.67
CA ASP A 100 23.60 10.62 10.24
C ASP A 100 24.69 10.60 9.16
N ASP A 101 25.16 11.79 8.76
CA ASP A 101 26.17 11.96 7.71
C ASP A 101 27.58 11.48 8.11
N ARG A 102 27.81 11.17 9.41
CA ARG A 102 29.10 10.65 9.89
C ARG A 102 29.28 9.16 9.63
N ARG A 103 28.20 8.43 9.38
CA ARG A 103 28.27 7.00 9.05
C ARG A 103 28.53 6.84 7.55
N LYS A 104 29.51 6.00 7.21
CA LYS A 104 29.73 5.58 5.82
C LYS A 104 28.49 4.84 5.33
N TRP A 105 27.94 5.31 4.21
CA TRP A 105 26.81 4.70 3.54
C TRP A 105 27.07 3.22 3.24
N ASP A 106 26.11 2.36 3.61
CA ASP A 106 26.17 0.93 3.37
C ASP A 106 25.04 0.55 2.39
N PRO A 107 25.35 0.38 1.09
CA PRO A 107 24.34 0.13 0.04
C PRO A 107 23.42 -1.06 0.31
N ARG A 108 23.82 -2.00 1.18
CA ARG A 108 23.02 -3.19 1.52
C ARG A 108 21.84 -2.90 2.46
N LYS A 109 21.89 -1.79 3.20
CA LYS A 109 20.86 -1.40 4.19
C LYS A 109 19.80 -0.49 3.60
N ASP A 110 20.09 0.03 2.42
CA ASP A 110 19.23 0.96 1.72
C ASP A 110 18.24 0.19 0.86
N PHE A 111 16.95 0.39 1.14
CA PHE A 111 15.87 -0.34 0.49
C PHE A 111 15.95 -0.23 -1.04
N PHE A 112 16.25 0.97 -1.57
CA PHE A 112 16.39 1.22 -3.00
C PHE A 112 17.64 0.59 -3.61
N ALA A 113 18.79 0.64 -2.92
CA ALA A 113 20.03 0.06 -3.41
C ALA A 113 20.03 -1.48 -3.33
N ARG A 114 19.28 -2.04 -2.37
CA ARG A 114 19.08 -3.49 -2.26
C ARG A 114 18.25 -4.02 -3.43
N ASP A 115 17.25 -3.26 -3.89
CA ASP A 115 16.40 -3.61 -5.03
C ASP A 115 17.21 -3.64 -6.34
N GLU A 116 18.08 -2.65 -6.57
CA GLU A 116 19.03 -2.66 -7.70
C GLU A 116 20.03 -3.83 -7.60
N SER A 117 20.62 -4.09 -6.43
CA SER A 117 21.56 -5.21 -6.25
C SER A 117 20.90 -6.59 -6.37
N ALA A 118 19.62 -6.69 -5.98
CA ALA A 118 18.83 -7.90 -6.13
C ALA A 118 18.56 -8.20 -7.61
N GLN A 119 18.24 -7.16 -8.40
CA GLN A 119 18.09 -7.26 -9.86
C GLN A 119 19.40 -7.66 -10.56
N GLU A 120 20.57 -7.23 -10.06
CA GLU A 120 21.87 -7.72 -10.56
C GLU A 120 22.10 -9.21 -10.23
N SER A 121 21.73 -9.65 -9.03
CA SER A 121 21.90 -11.05 -8.59
C SER A 121 20.83 -12.02 -9.11
N GLU A 122 19.73 -11.53 -9.68
CA GLU A 122 18.73 -12.35 -10.37
C GLU A 122 19.15 -12.74 -11.79
N ARG A 123 20.28 -12.22 -12.29
CA ARG A 123 21.02 -12.88 -13.37
C ARG A 123 21.77 -14.05 -12.75
N ILE A 124 21.08 -15.19 -12.62
CA ILE A 124 21.63 -16.49 -12.18
C ILE A 124 23.04 -16.67 -12.75
N ASP A 125 24.04 -16.56 -11.88
CA ASP A 125 25.46 -16.58 -12.23
C ASP A 125 25.84 -17.92 -12.87
N GLU A 126 26.69 -17.88 -13.90
CA GLU A 126 27.39 -19.04 -14.47
C GLU A 126 28.19 -19.77 -13.36
N GLY A 127 27.56 -20.74 -12.70
CA GLY A 127 28.23 -21.67 -11.78
C GLY A 127 27.64 -21.86 -10.39
N GLY A 128 26.69 -21.02 -9.95
CA GLY A 128 25.92 -21.21 -8.70
C GLY A 128 26.74 -21.67 -7.47
N TRP A 129 26.17 -22.59 -6.67
CA TRP A 129 26.80 -23.11 -5.44
C TRP A 129 28.10 -23.89 -5.69
N GLN A 130 28.25 -24.46 -6.90
CA GLN A 130 29.45 -25.19 -7.30
C GLN A 130 30.65 -24.25 -7.55
N GLY A 131 30.39 -23.05 -8.06
CA GLY A 131 31.40 -21.98 -8.19
C GLY A 131 31.92 -21.53 -6.83
N ALA A 132 31.02 -21.32 -5.86
CA ALA A 132 31.40 -20.96 -4.50
C ALA A 132 32.24 -22.05 -3.79
N LEU A 133 31.98 -23.33 -4.07
CA LEU A 133 32.81 -24.43 -3.56
C LEU A 133 34.20 -24.48 -4.21
N ARG A 134 34.29 -24.22 -5.53
CA ARG A 134 35.57 -24.14 -6.24
C ARG A 134 36.43 -22.99 -5.73
N ASP A 135 35.86 -21.81 -5.56
CA ASP A 135 36.59 -20.64 -5.08
C ASP A 135 37.11 -20.84 -3.64
N ARG A 136 36.34 -21.54 -2.80
CA ARG A 136 36.77 -21.93 -1.46
C ARG A 136 37.92 -22.96 -1.48
N ALA A 137 37.89 -23.92 -2.40
CA ALA A 137 38.97 -24.88 -2.59
C ALA A 137 40.26 -24.19 -3.07
N VAL A 138 40.14 -23.29 -4.05
CA VAL A 138 41.27 -22.51 -4.57
C VAL A 138 41.85 -21.60 -3.49
N ALA A 139 41.00 -20.87 -2.74
CA ALA A 139 41.43 -20.01 -1.64
C ALA A 139 42.13 -20.78 -0.50
N GLY A 140 41.72 -22.03 -0.24
CA GLY A 140 42.36 -22.91 0.74
C GLY A 140 43.76 -23.40 0.37
N THR A 141 44.13 -23.31 -0.92
CA THR A 141 45.43 -23.78 -1.45
C THR A 141 46.47 -22.67 -1.61
N ALA A 142 46.14 -21.41 -1.32
CA ALA A 142 46.98 -20.23 -1.55
C ALA A 142 48.32 -20.21 -0.78
N GLY A 143 48.57 -21.15 0.13
CA GLY A 143 49.84 -21.34 0.84
C GLY A 143 50.56 -22.68 0.57
N ALA A 144 50.04 -23.50 -0.34
CA ALA A 144 50.61 -24.81 -0.69
C ALA A 144 51.71 -24.69 -1.77
N PRO A 145 52.70 -25.60 -1.82
CA PRO A 145 53.69 -25.61 -2.90
C PRO A 145 53.01 -25.78 -4.26
N MET A 146 53.52 -25.10 -5.30
CA MET A 146 52.89 -25.04 -6.64
C MET A 146 52.51 -26.41 -7.24
N GLY A 147 53.23 -27.49 -6.90
CA GLY A 147 52.88 -28.84 -7.34
C GLY A 147 51.53 -29.33 -6.83
N LEU A 148 51.20 -29.06 -5.56
CA LEU A 148 49.93 -29.46 -4.96
C LEU A 148 48.76 -28.61 -5.50
N GLN A 149 49.02 -27.33 -5.82
CA GLN A 149 48.05 -26.46 -6.49
C GLN A 149 47.71 -26.96 -7.90
N GLN A 150 48.70 -27.43 -8.66
CA GLN A 150 48.49 -28.02 -9.99
C GLN A 150 47.77 -29.37 -9.93
N GLU A 151 48.05 -30.20 -8.94
CA GLU A 151 47.36 -31.48 -8.74
C GLU A 151 45.88 -31.30 -8.37
N ILE A 152 45.56 -30.37 -7.46
CA ILE A 152 44.18 -30.06 -7.06
C ILE A 152 43.40 -29.42 -8.21
N ALA A 153 44.03 -28.55 -9.01
CA ALA A 153 43.43 -27.98 -10.22
C ALA A 153 43.13 -29.07 -11.27
N ALA A 154 44.05 -30.00 -11.51
CA ALA A 154 43.84 -31.10 -12.46
C ALA A 154 42.74 -32.08 -12.00
N GLN A 155 42.58 -32.29 -10.69
CA GLN A 155 41.50 -33.11 -10.12
C GLN A 155 40.12 -32.43 -10.26
N LEU A 156 40.07 -31.11 -10.16
CA LEU A 156 38.86 -30.30 -10.38
C LEU A 156 38.44 -30.24 -11.86
N GLU A 157 39.40 -30.33 -12.78
CA GLU A 157 39.19 -30.33 -14.23
C GLU A 157 38.84 -31.71 -14.80
N SER A 158 39.32 -32.80 -14.18
CA SER A 158 39.09 -34.19 -14.63
C SER A 158 37.73 -34.79 -14.23
N GLY A 159 36.82 -34.00 -13.65
CA GLY A 159 35.45 -34.45 -13.36
C GLY A 159 35.35 -35.47 -12.23
N GLY A 160 36.39 -35.64 -11.41
CA GLY A 160 36.34 -36.41 -10.16
C GLY A 160 35.69 -35.59 -9.06
N GLY A 161 34.42 -35.23 -9.25
CA GLY A 161 33.70 -34.36 -8.34
C GLY A 161 33.56 -34.96 -6.95
N ALA A 162 33.50 -34.09 -5.94
CA ALA A 162 32.97 -34.38 -4.61
C ALA A 162 31.45 -34.74 -4.62
N GLY A 163 30.98 -35.38 -5.70
CA GLY A 163 29.63 -35.92 -5.85
C GLY A 163 29.49 -37.37 -5.35
N ALA A 164 30.60 -38.07 -5.07
CA ALA A 164 30.53 -39.46 -4.59
C ALA A 164 30.03 -39.63 -3.14
N LEU A 165 29.74 -38.54 -2.40
CA LEU A 165 29.23 -38.63 -1.02
C LEU A 165 27.73 -38.31 -0.89
N VAL A 166 27.07 -37.82 -1.95
CA VAL A 166 25.63 -37.61 -1.97
C VAL A 166 25.14 -37.64 -3.42
N ASP A 167 25.02 -38.85 -3.98
CA ASP A 167 24.03 -39.10 -5.02
C ASP A 167 22.65 -39.02 -4.34
N LEU A 168 22.18 -37.80 -4.10
CA LEU A 168 20.78 -37.55 -3.76
C LEU A 168 20.01 -37.61 -5.07
N ASN A 169 19.47 -38.78 -5.37
CA ASN A 169 18.60 -39.00 -6.50
C ASN A 169 17.32 -38.20 -6.26
N ASP A 170 16.89 -37.37 -7.23
CA ASP A 170 15.69 -36.53 -7.11
C ASP A 170 14.42 -37.39 -6.94
N ASP A 171 14.47 -38.66 -7.36
CA ASP A 171 13.41 -39.67 -7.16
C ASP A 171 13.31 -40.20 -5.71
N ASP A 172 14.31 -39.95 -4.83
CA ASP A 172 14.29 -40.32 -3.41
C ASP A 172 13.68 -39.22 -2.51
N LEU A 173 13.36 -38.05 -3.07
CA LEU A 173 12.68 -36.96 -2.37
C LEU A 173 11.17 -37.16 -2.50
N ASP A 174 10.62 -37.94 -1.57
CA ASP A 174 9.19 -38.08 -1.31
C ASP A 174 8.54 -36.70 -1.08
N TRP A 175 8.00 -36.12 -2.15
CA TRP A 175 7.09 -34.97 -2.11
C TRP A 175 5.62 -35.41 -2.29
N SER A 176 5.24 -36.56 -1.70
CA SER A 176 3.84 -36.98 -1.59
C SER A 176 3.09 -36.19 -0.52
#